data_AF-A0A972PFT8-F1
#
_entry.id   AF-A0A972PFT8-F1
#
_cell.length_a   1.000
_cell.length_b   1.000
_cell.length_c   1.000
_cell.angle_alpha   90.00
_cell.angle_beta   90.00
_cell.angle_gamma   90.00
#
_symmetry.space_group_name_H-M   'P 1'
#
loop_
_entity.id
_entity.type
_entity.pdbx_description
1 polymer ?
#
loop_
_entity_poly.entity_id
_entity_poly.type
_entity_poly.pdbx_seq_one_letter_code
_entity_poly.pdbx_strand_id
1 'polypeptide(L)'
;MLGVQLGDRESSASWREFFKDLKRRGFKGEHLIMGIMDGLPGLESAFTEAFPKAKVQRCVVHKLRNIASKLPRKIQKDCLDHAKRIFYAGSHEEAEERFHAWKDVWEKIAPRAVACLEKDLQAVLQFYTQPKPLWKLLRSTNTIERTFKEFKRRTRQMDSLPNEDCCLRCIFAISQDLNQTWSEKRIDGFLKMQQKVVA
;
A
#
# COMPACT_ATOMS: atom_id res chain seq x y z
N MET A 1 3.91 -11.90 -7.69
CA MET A 1 4.70 -10.71 -8.05
C MET A 1 4.67 -10.57 -9.56
N LEU A 2 4.41 -9.37 -10.10
CA LEU A 2 4.22 -9.16 -11.54
C LEU A 2 5.46 -8.62 -12.26
N GLY A 3 6.39 -7.99 -11.55
CA GLY A 3 7.63 -7.46 -12.13
C GLY A 3 8.55 -6.91 -11.05
N VAL A 4 9.84 -6.85 -11.40
CA VAL A 4 10.91 -6.21 -10.63
C VAL A 4 11.79 -5.50 -11.65
N GLN A 5 12.18 -4.27 -11.36
CA GLN A 5 13.07 -3.48 -12.21
C GLN A 5 14.03 -2.72 -11.30
N LEU A 6 15.27 -2.57 -11.74
CA LEU A 6 16.19 -1.61 -11.14
C LEU A 6 15.67 -0.20 -11.43
N GLY A 7 15.80 0.69 -10.46
CA GLY A 7 15.33 2.05 -10.61
C GLY A 7 16.23 2.99 -9.85
N ASP A 8 16.55 4.10 -10.48
CA ASP A 8 17.20 5.22 -9.81
C ASP A 8 16.23 5.87 -8.83
N ARG A 9 16.79 6.46 -7.77
CA ARG A 9 15.99 7.20 -6.78
C ARG A 9 15.25 8.34 -7.48
N GLU A 10 13.93 8.20 -7.56
CA GLU A 10 12.95 9.25 -7.88
C GLU A 10 12.75 9.65 -9.35
N SER A 11 12.75 8.70 -10.28
CA SER A 11 12.32 9.01 -11.66
C SER A 11 10.89 8.51 -11.94
N SER A 12 9.95 9.45 -12.08
CA SER A 12 8.61 9.16 -12.64
C SER A 12 8.72 8.45 -14.00
N ALA A 13 9.81 8.67 -14.74
CA ALA A 13 10.15 7.96 -15.97
C ALA A 13 10.35 6.45 -15.74
N SER A 14 11.05 6.02 -14.68
CA SER A 14 11.25 4.61 -14.34
C SER A 14 9.92 3.91 -14.04
N TRP A 15 9.00 4.60 -13.34
CA TRP A 15 7.66 4.05 -13.12
C TRP A 15 6.83 3.95 -14.41
N ARG A 16 6.91 4.96 -15.29
CA ARG A 16 6.25 4.89 -16.61
C ARG A 16 6.79 3.74 -17.43
N GLU A 17 8.10 3.56 -17.46
CA GLU A 17 8.75 2.45 -18.17
C GLU A 17 8.30 1.10 -17.58
N PHE A 18 8.28 0.97 -16.26
CA PHE A 18 7.80 -0.23 -15.58
C PHE A 18 6.36 -0.59 -15.96
N PHE A 19 5.45 0.38 -15.96
CA PHE A 19 4.06 0.14 -16.36
C PHE A 19 3.91 -0.13 -17.87
N LYS A 20 4.73 0.51 -18.72
CA LYS A 20 4.79 0.20 -20.15
C LYS A 20 5.26 -1.24 -20.38
N ASP A 21 6.28 -1.69 -19.67
CA ASP A 21 6.75 -3.07 -19.72
C ASP A 21 5.67 -4.07 -19.28
N LEU A 22 4.98 -3.80 -18.17
CA LEU A 22 3.86 -4.64 -17.71
C LEU A 22 2.77 -4.78 -18.77
N LYS A 23 2.38 -3.67 -19.41
CA LYS A 23 1.40 -3.68 -20.50
C LYS A 23 1.90 -4.46 -21.72
N ARG A 24 3.17 -4.28 -22.10
CA ARG A 24 3.81 -5.02 -23.19
C ARG A 24 3.81 -6.52 -22.93
N ARG A 25 3.96 -6.95 -21.68
CA ARG A 25 3.85 -8.36 -21.24
C ARG A 25 2.41 -8.87 -21.09
N GLY A 26 1.40 -8.05 -21.41
CA GLY A 26 -0.01 -8.44 -21.45
C GLY A 26 -0.85 -7.95 -20.26
N PHE A 27 -0.27 -7.28 -19.26
CA PHE A 27 -1.06 -6.70 -18.17
C PHE A 27 -1.73 -5.40 -18.60
N LYS A 28 -2.88 -5.52 -19.28
CA LYS A 28 -3.64 -4.37 -19.81
C LYS A 28 -4.36 -3.54 -18.73
N GLY A 29 -4.53 -4.09 -17.53
CA GLY A 29 -5.21 -3.42 -16.42
C GLY A 29 -6.72 -3.28 -16.58
N GLU A 30 -7.35 -4.05 -17.47
CA GLU A 30 -8.81 -4.00 -17.74
C GLU A 30 -9.65 -4.31 -16.49
N HIS A 31 -9.15 -5.22 -15.64
CA HIS A 31 -9.77 -5.58 -14.36
C HIS A 31 -9.06 -4.96 -13.15
N LEU A 32 -8.15 -4.00 -13.37
CA LEU A 32 -7.46 -3.32 -12.28
C LEU A 32 -8.38 -2.26 -11.67
N ILE A 33 -8.87 -2.53 -10.47
CA ILE A 33 -9.81 -1.65 -9.77
C ILE A 33 -9.07 -0.60 -8.93
N MET A 34 -7.91 -0.97 -8.35
CA MET A 34 -7.23 -0.15 -7.36
C MET A 34 -5.72 -0.41 -7.30
N GLY A 35 -4.94 0.66 -7.13
CA GLY A 35 -3.53 0.63 -6.77
C GLY A 35 -3.30 1.21 -5.38
N ILE A 36 -2.58 0.50 -4.51
CA ILE A 36 -2.25 0.95 -3.15
C ILE A 36 -0.78 1.34 -3.11
N MET A 37 -0.48 2.59 -2.74
CA MET A 37 0.87 3.16 -2.80
C MET A 37 1.23 3.90 -1.50
N ASP A 38 2.51 4.05 -1.24
CA ASP A 38 3.06 4.62 -0.01
C ASP A 38 3.01 6.15 0.09
N GLY A 39 2.93 6.86 -1.04
CA GLY A 39 3.04 8.32 -1.00
C GLY A 39 3.74 8.96 -2.19
N LEU A 40 4.56 8.19 -2.92
CA LEU A 40 5.49 8.73 -3.91
C LEU A 40 4.77 9.41 -5.08
N PRO A 41 4.91 10.75 -5.26
CA PRO A 41 4.19 11.49 -6.29
C PRO A 41 4.46 10.98 -7.71
N GLY A 42 5.72 10.61 -8.00
CA GLY A 42 6.12 10.09 -9.31
C GLY A 42 5.49 8.73 -9.65
N LEU A 43 5.27 7.87 -8.64
CA LEU A 43 4.62 6.57 -8.80
C LEU A 43 3.12 6.75 -9.04
N GLU A 44 2.47 7.59 -8.24
CA GLU A 44 1.03 7.86 -8.35
C GLU A 44 0.69 8.47 -9.72
N SER A 45 1.44 9.48 -10.15
CA SER A 45 1.27 10.09 -11.47
C SER A 45 1.43 9.07 -12.60
N ALA A 46 2.50 8.27 -12.57
CA ALA A 46 2.75 7.24 -13.58
C ALA A 46 1.68 6.14 -13.58
N PHE A 47 1.15 5.78 -12.41
CA PHE A 47 0.09 4.78 -12.30
C PHE A 47 -1.23 5.30 -12.85
N THR A 48 -1.63 6.53 -12.52
CA THR A 48 -2.88 7.13 -13.03
C THR A 48 -2.81 7.30 -14.55
N GLU A 49 -1.65 7.67 -15.10
CA GLU A 49 -1.42 7.71 -16.55
C GLU A 49 -1.52 6.31 -17.18
N ALA A 50 -0.93 5.29 -16.55
CA ALA A 50 -0.96 3.94 -17.05
C ALA A 50 -2.35 3.28 -16.92
N PHE A 51 -3.09 3.52 -15.84
CA PHE A 51 -4.33 2.84 -15.52
C PHE A 51 -5.41 3.85 -15.08
N PRO A 52 -5.92 4.68 -16.00
CA PRO A 52 -6.80 5.80 -15.67
C PRO A 52 -8.16 5.38 -15.06
N LYS A 53 -8.57 4.13 -15.24
CA LYS A 53 -9.82 3.59 -14.65
C LYS A 53 -9.62 3.08 -13.22
N ALA A 54 -8.38 2.84 -12.79
CA ALA A 54 -8.08 2.31 -11.47
C ALA A 54 -8.00 3.44 -10.44
N LYS A 55 -8.59 3.22 -9.27
CA LYS A 55 -8.50 4.18 -8.16
C LYS A 55 -7.13 4.10 -7.49
N VAL A 56 -6.63 5.21 -6.96
CA VAL A 56 -5.42 5.24 -6.14
C VAL A 56 -5.81 5.30 -4.67
N GLN A 57 -5.22 4.42 -3.87
CA GLN A 57 -5.34 4.44 -2.41
C GLN A 57 -3.97 4.72 -1.79
N ARG A 58 -3.93 5.62 -0.81
CA ARG A 58 -2.77 5.80 0.07
C ARG A 58 -2.72 4.70 1.13
N CYS A 59 -1.56 4.08 1.30
CA CYS A 59 -1.35 2.99 2.23
C CYS A 59 -1.58 3.44 3.69
N VAL A 60 -2.50 2.78 4.39
CA VAL A 60 -2.84 3.08 5.80
C VAL A 60 -1.64 2.96 6.73
N VAL A 61 -0.83 1.90 6.58
CA VAL A 61 0.34 1.67 7.44
C VAL A 61 1.41 2.75 7.24
N HIS A 62 1.68 3.12 6.00
CA HIS A 62 2.61 4.24 5.71
C HIS A 62 2.05 5.56 6.21
N LYS A 63 0.74 5.80 6.08
CA LYS A 63 0.09 6.98 6.66
C LYS A 63 0.25 7.04 8.17
N LEU A 64 -0.01 5.96 8.90
CA LEU A 64 0.20 5.88 10.35
C LEU A 64 1.66 6.14 10.73
N ARG A 65 2.63 5.62 9.96
CA ARG A 65 4.05 5.90 10.17
C ARG A 65 4.40 7.38 9.93
N ASN A 66 3.80 8.00 8.91
CA ASN A 66 3.96 9.42 8.63
C ASN A 66 3.40 10.28 9.76
N ILE A 67 2.21 9.94 10.28
CA ILE A 67 1.63 10.59 11.47
C ILE A 67 2.57 10.45 12.67
N ALA A 68 3.08 9.24 12.94
CA ALA A 68 4.01 8.97 14.04
C ALA A 68 5.26 9.85 13.98
N SER A 69 5.81 10.07 12.77
CA SER A 69 6.99 10.91 12.56
C SER A 69 6.79 12.39 12.93
N LYS A 70 5.54 12.84 13.06
CA LYS A 70 5.19 14.22 13.44
C LYS A 70 4.86 14.37 14.92
N LEU A 71 5.02 13.31 15.70
CA LEU A 71 4.65 13.24 17.11
C LEU A 71 5.86 12.98 18.01
N PRO A 72 5.95 13.61 19.19
CA PRO A 72 6.86 13.19 20.24
C PRO A 72 6.57 11.75 20.69
N ARG A 73 7.61 10.96 20.98
CA ARG A 73 7.49 9.53 21.37
C ARG A 73 6.49 9.28 22.52
N LYS A 74 6.39 10.20 23.47
CA LYS A 74 5.51 10.08 24.65
C LYS A 74 4.02 9.99 24.30
N ILE A 75 3.57 10.72 23.27
CA ILE A 75 2.15 10.81 22.88
C ILE A 75 1.84 10.00 21.61
N GLN A 76 2.85 9.39 20.99
CA GLN A 76 2.70 8.64 19.74
C GLN A 76 1.69 7.50 19.87
N LYS A 77 1.79 6.71 20.93
CA LYS A 77 0.94 5.52 21.11
C LYS A 77 -0.54 5.92 21.15
N ASP A 78 -0.90 6.85 22.03
CA ASP A 78 -2.28 7.27 22.24
C ASP A 78 -2.88 7.90 20.98
N CYS A 79 -2.12 8.78 20.32
CA CYS A 79 -2.56 9.42 19.09
C CYS A 79 -2.79 8.41 17.96
N LEU A 80 -1.86 7.47 17.77
CA LEU A 80 -1.97 6.45 16.73
C LEU A 80 -3.08 5.43 17.03
N ASP A 81 -3.29 5.06 18.28
CA ASP A 81 -4.37 4.13 18.65
C ASP A 81 -5.75 4.77 18.43
N HIS A 82 -5.90 6.07 18.67
CA HIS A 82 -7.12 6.80 18.29
C HIS A 82 -7.25 6.91 16.76
N ALA A 83 -6.18 7.29 16.05
CA ALA A 83 -6.19 7.40 14.59
C ALA A 83 -6.52 6.06 13.90
N LYS A 84 -6.06 4.92 14.44
CA LYS A 84 -6.42 3.60 13.93
C LYS A 84 -7.92 3.37 13.91
N ARG A 85 -8.68 3.88 14.89
CA ARG A 85 -10.14 3.68 14.96
C ARG A 85 -10.87 4.25 13.75
N ILE A 86 -10.34 5.31 13.15
CA ILE A 86 -10.84 5.90 11.89
C ILE A 86 -10.88 4.80 10.82
N PHE A 87 -9.74 4.14 10.60
CA PHE A 87 -9.63 3.14 9.55
C PHE A 87 -10.44 1.88 9.84
N TYR A 88 -10.78 1.58 11.09
CA TYR A 88 -11.55 0.40 11.51
C TYR A 88 -13.04 0.68 11.71
N ALA A 89 -13.54 1.82 11.23
CA ALA A 89 -14.96 2.11 11.23
C ALA A 89 -15.77 1.12 10.37
N GLY A 90 -17.05 0.97 10.68
CA GLY A 90 -18.00 0.08 10.02
C GLY A 90 -18.46 0.56 8.65
N SER A 91 -18.33 1.86 8.35
CA SER A 91 -18.62 2.49 7.05
C SER A 91 -17.66 3.65 6.75
N HIS A 92 -17.78 4.24 5.55
CA HIS A 92 -16.99 5.41 5.17
C HIS A 92 -17.39 6.64 5.99
N GLU A 93 -18.69 6.85 6.16
CA GLU A 93 -19.28 7.96 6.91
C GLU A 93 -18.84 7.91 8.38
N GLU A 94 -18.91 6.74 9.00
CA GLU A 94 -18.42 6.55 10.37
C GLU A 94 -16.90 6.79 10.47
N ALA A 95 -16.12 6.52 9.42
CA ALA A 95 -14.70 6.84 9.41
C ALA A 95 -14.47 8.36 9.40
N GLU A 96 -15.25 9.12 8.63
CA GLU A 96 -15.18 10.58 8.60
C GLU A 96 -15.59 11.20 9.94
N GLU A 97 -16.67 10.70 10.56
CA GLU A 97 -17.08 11.11 11.91
C GLU A 97 -15.97 10.88 12.95
N ARG A 98 -15.35 9.69 12.92
CA ARG A 98 -14.22 9.37 13.79
C ARG A 98 -13.00 10.23 13.50
N PHE A 99 -12.77 10.63 12.25
CA PHE A 99 -11.71 11.57 11.89
C PHE A 99 -11.97 12.95 12.51
N HIS A 100 -13.20 13.47 12.42
CA HIS A 100 -13.55 14.76 13.04
C HIS A 100 -13.38 14.71 14.56
N ALA A 101 -13.88 13.66 15.22
CA ALA A 101 -13.68 13.49 16.66
C ALA A 101 -12.19 13.36 17.06
N TRP A 102 -11.39 12.69 16.23
CA TRP A 102 -9.94 12.61 16.43
C TRP A 102 -9.26 13.97 16.23
N LYS A 103 -9.67 14.72 15.20
CA LYS A 103 -9.20 16.07 14.89
C LYS A 103 -9.44 17.00 16.08
N ASP A 104 -10.65 17.04 16.62
CA ASP A 104 -11.01 17.92 17.76
C ASP A 104 -10.12 17.72 18.98
N VAL A 105 -9.71 16.48 19.26
CA VAL A 105 -8.82 16.14 20.38
C VAL A 105 -7.37 16.52 20.07
N TRP A 106 -6.88 16.18 18.88
CA TRP A 106 -5.45 16.24 18.56
C TRP A 106 -5.00 17.51 17.84
N GLU A 107 -5.89 18.34 17.31
CA GLU A 107 -5.56 19.57 16.57
C GLU A 107 -4.71 20.51 17.42
N LYS A 108 -5.11 20.73 18.68
CA LYS A 108 -4.41 21.61 19.61
C LYS A 108 -3.09 21.03 20.12
N ILE A 109 -2.99 19.70 20.19
CA ILE A 109 -1.85 18.98 20.77
C ILE A 109 -0.77 18.73 19.72
N ALA A 110 -1.19 18.36 18.51
CA ALA A 110 -0.34 17.87 17.43
C ALA A 110 -0.88 18.29 16.05
N PRO A 111 -0.95 19.60 15.74
CA PRO A 111 -1.56 20.11 14.51
C PRO A 111 -0.89 19.55 13.24
N ARG A 112 0.43 19.33 13.28
CA ARG A 112 1.18 18.73 12.15
C ARG A 112 0.80 17.28 11.86
N ALA A 113 0.43 16.52 12.89
CA ALA A 113 0.00 15.14 12.75
C ALA A 113 -1.41 15.07 12.16
N VAL A 114 -2.29 15.97 12.61
CA VAL A 114 -3.65 16.12 12.11
C VAL A 114 -3.67 16.55 10.65
N ALA A 115 -2.97 17.64 10.30
CA ALA A 115 -2.83 18.11 8.93
C ALA A 115 -2.24 17.02 8.00
N CYS A 116 -1.37 16.15 8.51
CA CYS A 116 -0.80 15.04 7.75
C CYS A 116 -1.86 13.99 7.36
N LEU A 117 -2.83 13.70 8.23
CA LEU A 117 -3.93 12.80 7.89
C LEU A 117 -4.98 13.52 7.05
N GLU A 118 -5.38 14.72 7.44
CA GLU A 118 -6.42 15.52 6.78
C GLU A 118 -6.16 15.68 5.29
N LYS A 119 -4.94 16.07 4.91
CA LYS A 119 -4.54 16.27 3.52
C LYS A 119 -4.84 15.06 2.62
N ASP A 120 -4.66 13.85 3.14
CA ASP A 120 -4.76 12.61 2.37
C ASP A 120 -5.94 11.74 2.81
N LEU A 121 -6.89 12.27 3.58
CA LEU A 121 -7.95 11.49 4.22
C LEU A 121 -8.72 10.65 3.20
N GLN A 122 -9.25 11.29 2.16
CA GLN A 122 -10.02 10.63 1.11
C GLN A 122 -9.21 9.54 0.39
N ALA A 123 -7.93 9.82 0.10
CA ALA A 123 -7.05 8.86 -0.56
C ALA A 123 -6.74 7.64 0.33
N VAL A 124 -6.67 7.80 1.65
CA VAL A 124 -6.43 6.69 2.59
C VAL A 124 -7.71 5.89 2.84
N LEU A 125 -8.88 6.53 2.82
CA LEU A 125 -10.19 5.90 3.01
C LEU A 125 -10.75 5.23 1.73
N GLN A 126 -10.07 5.35 0.59
CA GLN A 126 -10.54 4.84 -0.69
C GLN A 126 -10.95 3.34 -0.69
N PHE A 127 -10.36 2.51 0.19
CA PHE A 127 -10.73 1.09 0.33
C PHE A 127 -12.19 0.87 0.74
N TYR A 128 -12.84 1.83 1.39
CA TYR A 128 -14.26 1.73 1.77
C TYR A 128 -15.20 1.60 0.57
N THR A 129 -14.76 2.06 -0.61
CA THR A 129 -15.50 1.85 -1.87
C THR A 129 -15.52 0.40 -2.35
N GLN A 130 -14.75 -0.48 -1.70
CA GLN A 130 -14.67 -1.90 -2.03
C GLN A 130 -15.54 -2.73 -1.08
N PRO A 131 -15.89 -3.98 -1.44
CA PRO A 131 -16.63 -4.87 -0.55
C PRO A 131 -15.96 -5.05 0.81
N LYS A 132 -16.77 -4.97 1.89
CA LYS A 132 -16.33 -5.11 3.29
C LYS A 132 -15.39 -6.29 3.58
N PRO A 133 -15.58 -7.50 2.98
CA PRO A 133 -14.64 -8.61 3.18
C PRO A 133 -13.18 -8.29 2.78
N LEU A 134 -12.97 -7.38 1.83
CA LEU A 134 -11.64 -7.01 1.33
C LEU A 134 -10.94 -5.96 2.21
N TRP A 135 -11.64 -5.23 3.08
CA TRP A 135 -11.04 -4.11 3.82
C TRP A 135 -9.86 -4.54 4.70
N LYS A 136 -9.88 -5.77 5.25
CA LYS A 136 -8.75 -6.31 6.02
C LYS A 136 -7.50 -6.43 5.15
N LEU A 137 -7.64 -6.89 3.91
CA LEU A 137 -6.55 -7.01 2.95
C LEU A 137 -6.05 -5.64 2.51
N LEU A 138 -6.97 -4.75 2.09
CA LEU A 138 -6.65 -3.45 1.48
C LEU A 138 -5.98 -2.46 2.44
N ARG A 139 -6.14 -2.63 3.76
CA ARG A 139 -5.48 -1.79 4.77
C ARG A 139 -4.16 -2.37 5.28
N SER A 140 -3.87 -3.65 5.00
CA SER A 140 -2.72 -4.36 5.55
C SER A 140 -1.52 -4.32 4.59
N THR A 141 -0.32 -4.14 5.14
CA THR A 141 0.95 -4.30 4.41
C THR A 141 1.61 -5.64 4.67
N ASN A 142 0.97 -6.56 5.40
CA ASN A 142 1.59 -7.81 5.87
C ASN A 142 2.21 -8.63 4.73
N THR A 143 1.53 -8.74 3.59
CA THR A 143 2.05 -9.48 2.43
C THR A 143 3.33 -8.83 1.89
N ILE A 144 3.31 -7.51 1.70
CA ILE A 144 4.44 -6.74 1.17
C ILE A 144 5.62 -6.75 2.16
N GLU A 145 5.35 -6.51 3.44
CA GLU A 145 6.36 -6.53 4.50
C GLU A 145 6.98 -7.91 4.67
N ARG A 146 6.19 -8.98 4.54
CA ARG A 146 6.71 -10.35 4.54
C ARG A 146 7.61 -10.59 3.34
N THR A 147 7.24 -10.13 2.15
CA THR A 147 8.10 -10.21 0.95
C THR A 147 9.43 -9.49 1.17
N PHE A 148 9.40 -8.25 1.65
CA PHE A 148 10.64 -7.52 1.95
C PHE A 148 11.46 -8.18 3.06
N LYS A 149 10.83 -8.78 4.05
CA LYS A 149 11.51 -9.55 5.09
C LYS A 149 12.23 -10.77 4.50
N GLU A 150 11.60 -11.49 3.57
CA GLU A 150 12.23 -12.63 2.90
C GLU A 150 13.40 -12.22 2.00
N PHE A 151 13.28 -11.10 1.27
CA PHE A 151 14.41 -10.53 0.53
C PHE A 151 15.57 -10.23 1.47
N LYS A 152 15.34 -9.44 2.52
CA LYS A 152 16.38 -9.11 3.51
C LYS A 152 16.98 -10.34 4.17
N ARG A 153 16.17 -11.34 4.51
CA ARG A 153 16.64 -12.58 5.17
C ARG A 153 17.68 -13.30 4.31
N ARG A 154 17.41 -13.44 3.00
CA ARG A 154 18.27 -14.18 2.08
C ARG A 154 19.47 -13.36 1.60
N THR A 155 19.33 -12.04 1.45
CA THR A 155 20.45 -11.18 1.06
C THR A 155 21.37 -10.83 2.22
N ARG A 156 20.91 -10.89 3.48
CA ARG A 156 21.73 -10.56 4.67
C ARG A 156 23.02 -11.39 4.77
N GLN A 157 23.03 -12.62 4.29
CA GLN A 157 24.23 -13.48 4.33
C GLN A 157 25.23 -13.20 3.21
N MET A 158 24.82 -12.44 2.19
CA MET A 158 25.63 -12.23 0.98
C MET A 158 26.64 -11.08 1.12
N ASP A 159 26.54 -10.26 2.18
CA ASP A 159 27.37 -9.08 2.51
C ASP A 159 27.40 -7.99 1.42
N SER A 160 27.83 -8.33 0.21
CA SER A 160 27.75 -7.51 -1.00
C SER A 160 27.36 -8.33 -2.23
N LEU A 161 26.79 -7.67 -3.23
CA LEU A 161 26.48 -8.28 -4.53
C LEU A 161 27.41 -7.69 -5.58
N PRO A 162 27.99 -8.52 -6.50
CA PRO A 162 29.00 -8.05 -7.43
C PRO A 162 28.53 -6.95 -8.41
N ASN A 163 27.25 -6.98 -8.78
CA ASN A 163 26.62 -6.01 -9.67
C ASN A 163 25.09 -6.05 -9.50
N GLU A 164 24.42 -5.12 -10.17
CA GLU A 164 22.97 -4.96 -10.10
C GLU A 164 22.20 -6.15 -10.70
N ASP A 165 22.75 -6.79 -11.74
CA ASP A 165 22.16 -8.00 -12.35
C ASP A 165 22.14 -9.17 -11.37
N CYS A 166 23.20 -9.35 -10.58
CA CYS A 166 23.22 -10.34 -9.49
C CYS A 166 22.11 -10.06 -8.48
N CYS A 167 21.89 -8.78 -8.13
CA CYS A 167 20.79 -8.38 -7.25
C CYS A 167 19.42 -8.74 -7.83
N LEU A 168 19.19 -8.40 -9.10
CA LEU A 168 17.95 -8.75 -9.80
C LEU A 168 17.72 -10.26 -9.84
N ARG A 169 18.75 -11.06 -10.15
CA ARG A 169 18.66 -12.53 -10.18
C ARG A 169 18.30 -13.10 -8.82
N CYS A 170 18.92 -12.59 -7.74
CA CYS A 170 18.58 -12.99 -6.38
C CYS A 170 17.13 -12.65 -6.05
N ILE A 171 16.70 -11.41 -6.27
CA ILE A 171 15.31 -10.98 -5.98
C ILE A 171 14.32 -11.79 -6.82
N PHE A 172 14.62 -12.03 -8.09
CA PHE A 172 13.78 -12.83 -8.98
C PHE A 172 13.62 -14.26 -8.47
N ALA A 173 14.71 -14.94 -8.11
CA ALA A 173 14.66 -16.30 -7.56
C ALA A 173 13.79 -16.38 -6.29
N ILE A 174 13.97 -15.43 -5.37
CA ILE A 174 13.16 -15.37 -4.13
C ILE A 174 11.69 -15.09 -4.46
N SER A 175 11.43 -14.26 -5.47
CA SER A 175 10.08 -13.94 -5.91
C SER A 175 9.37 -15.14 -6.55
N GLN A 176 10.09 -16.00 -7.26
CA GLN A 176 9.56 -17.26 -7.79
C GLN A 176 9.15 -18.21 -6.66
N ASP A 177 10.02 -18.43 -5.66
CA ASP A 177 9.71 -19.25 -4.48
C ASP A 177 8.44 -18.74 -3.75
N LEU A 178 8.35 -17.41 -3.58
CA LEU A 178 7.20 -16.78 -2.95
C LEU A 178 5.93 -16.94 -3.78
N ASN A 179 6.00 -16.77 -5.10
CA ASN A 179 4.87 -16.95 -5.99
C ASN A 179 4.34 -18.39 -5.94
N GLN A 180 5.22 -19.39 -5.94
CA GLN A 180 4.83 -20.80 -5.80
C GLN A 180 4.16 -21.07 -4.45
N THR A 181 4.70 -20.50 -3.36
CA THR A 181 4.06 -20.60 -2.04
C THR A 181 2.69 -19.91 -1.99
N TRP A 182 2.50 -18.85 -2.78
CA TRP A 182 1.25 -18.09 -2.82
C TRP A 182 0.21 -18.67 -3.76
N SER A 183 0.59 -19.43 -4.80
CA SER A 183 -0.38 -20.06 -5.71
C SER A 183 -1.30 -21.04 -4.99
N GLU A 184 -0.85 -21.60 -3.87
CA GLU A 184 -1.65 -22.49 -3.01
C GLU A 184 -2.55 -21.74 -2.02
N LYS A 185 -2.36 -20.42 -1.86
CA LYS A 185 -3.06 -19.61 -0.85
C LYS A 185 -4.21 -18.86 -1.48
N ARG A 186 -5.40 -19.01 -0.88
CA ARG A 186 -6.56 -18.19 -1.23
C ARG A 186 -6.52 -16.87 -0.46
N ILE A 187 -6.92 -15.79 -1.13
CA ILE A 187 -7.08 -14.49 -0.50
C ILE A 187 -8.36 -14.51 0.35
N ASP A 188 -8.21 -14.21 1.64
CA ASP A 188 -9.34 -14.06 2.57
C ASP A 188 -10.31 -12.98 2.06
N GLY A 189 -11.60 -13.29 2.04
CA GLY A 189 -12.65 -12.41 1.51
C GLY A 189 -12.88 -12.48 0.00
N PHE A 190 -12.01 -13.09 -0.81
CA PHE A 190 -12.18 -13.17 -2.27
C PHE A 190 -13.36 -14.05 -2.69
N LEU A 191 -13.54 -15.22 -2.06
CA LEU A 191 -14.69 -16.10 -2.34
C LEU A 191 -16.03 -15.46 -1.95
N LYS A 192 -16.04 -14.69 -0.85
CA LYS A 192 -17.22 -13.95 -0.38
C LYS A 192 -17.61 -12.82 -1.34
N MET A 193 -16.67 -12.35 -2.17
CA MET A 193 -16.92 -11.38 -3.24
C MET A 193 -17.57 -12.04 -4.46
N GLN A 194 -17.08 -13.21 -4.89
CA GLN A 194 -17.61 -13.90 -6.07
C GLN A 194 -19.11 -14.24 -5.95
N GLN A 195 -19.58 -14.56 -4.74
CA GLN A 195 -21.01 -14.82 -4.48
C GLN A 195 -21.90 -13.58 -4.63
N LYS A 196 -21.36 -12.36 -4.56
CA LYS A 196 -22.11 -11.10 -4.69
C LYS A 196 -22.06 -10.48 -6.08
N VAL A 197 -21.23 -10.99 -6.99
CA VAL A 197 -21.10 -10.49 -8.36
C VAL A 197 -21.95 -11.32 -9.34
N VAL A 198 -22.48 -12.46 -8.89
CA VAL A 198 -23.32 -13.39 -9.68
C VAL A 198 -24.79 -13.38 -9.20
N ALA A 199 -25.15 -12.45 -8.32
CA ALA A 199 -26.52 -12.19 -7.85
C ALA A 199 -26.87 -10.73 -8.13
#